data_AF-A0A9D9NSL0-F1
#
_entry.id   AF-A0A9D9NSL0-F1
#
_cell.length_a   1.000
_cell.length_b   1.000
_cell.length_c   1.000
_cell.angle_alpha   90.00
_cell.angle_beta   90.00
_cell.angle_gamma   90.00
#
_symmetry.space_group_name_H-M   'P 1'
#
loop_
_entity.id
_entity.type
_entity.pdbx_description
1 polymer ?
#
loop_
_entity_poly.entity_id
_entity_poly.type
_entity_poly.pdbx_seq_one_letter_code
_entity_poly.pdbx_strand_id
1 'polypeptide(L)'
;AIYAFRIPIIGMFTDSPEVTAIAVSLLFVLFSYQFGDGLQLCFCNALRGIQDVKPIMAMAFVSYYVIAIPAAWLLGFKAGLGVTGIWMGFPIGLTTAGIFYFIRFRRMTARLTEAGISSPHAQGHGCTDGPTCSCARKP
;
A
#
# COMPACT_ATOMS: atom_id res chain seq x y z
N ALA A 1 -21.32 6.36 7.53
CA ALA A 1 -22.44 6.45 6.56
C ALA A 1 -22.87 5.06 6.05
N ILE A 2 -21.99 4.29 5.39
CA ILE A 2 -22.36 3.00 4.77
C ILE A 2 -22.86 1.93 5.77
N TYR A 3 -22.28 1.84 6.98
CA TYR A 3 -22.71 0.85 7.98
C TYR A 3 -24.14 1.06 8.51
N ALA A 4 -24.64 2.30 8.46
CA ALA A 4 -26.00 2.64 8.88
C ALA A 4 -27.05 2.26 7.81
N PHE A 5 -26.68 2.33 6.52
CA PHE A 5 -27.54 1.97 5.38
C PHE A 5 -27.35 0.52 4.89
N ARG A 6 -26.73 -0.35 5.70
CA ARG A 6 -26.38 -1.72 5.30
C ARG A 6 -27.58 -2.58 4.86
N ILE A 7 -28.70 -2.49 5.56
CA ILE A 7 -29.89 -3.31 5.30
C ILE A 7 -30.60 -2.91 3.99
N PRO A 8 -30.91 -1.61 3.74
CA PRO A 8 -31.57 -1.23 2.49
C PRO A 8 -30.71 -1.45 1.24
N ILE A 9 -29.38 -1.37 1.34
CA ILE A 9 -28.49 -1.65 0.20
C ILE A 9 -28.50 -3.15 -0.14
N ILE A 10 -28.43 -4.03 0.86
CA ILE A 10 -28.43 -5.48 0.62
C ILE A 10 -29.79 -5.95 0.08
N GLY A 11 -30.89 -5.36 0.56
CA GLY A 11 -32.22 -5.63 0.05
C GLY A 11 -32.44 -5.25 -1.42
N MET A 12 -31.56 -4.44 -2.02
CA MET A 12 -31.61 -4.17 -3.47
C MET A 12 -30.98 -5.29 -4.32
N PHE A 13 -30.10 -6.11 -3.74
CA PHE A 13 -29.42 -7.19 -4.45
C PHE A 13 -30.07 -8.56 -4.20
N THR A 14 -30.80 -8.71 -3.10
CA THR A 14 -31.35 -10.01 -2.72
C THR A 14 -32.46 -9.88 -1.67
N ASP A 15 -33.51 -10.68 -1.85
CA ASP A 15 -34.65 -10.78 -0.92
C ASP A 15 -34.51 -11.93 0.08
N SER A 16 -33.52 -12.83 -0.12
CA SER A 16 -33.28 -13.95 0.78
C SER A 16 -32.66 -13.50 2.11
N PRO A 17 -33.28 -13.83 3.27
CA PRO A 17 -32.78 -13.42 4.58
C PRO A 17 -31.44 -14.09 4.94
N GLU A 18 -31.17 -15.28 4.40
CA GLU A 18 -29.95 -16.03 4.67
C GLU A 18 -28.71 -15.39 4.03
N VAL A 19 -28.83 -14.96 2.78
CA VAL A 19 -27.77 -14.23 2.07
C VAL A 19 -27.57 -12.84 2.68
N THR A 20 -28.65 -12.21 3.14
CA THR A 20 -28.59 -10.90 3.82
C THR A 20 -27.76 -10.97 5.10
N ALA A 21 -27.93 -12.02 5.91
CA ALA A 21 -27.16 -12.21 7.13
C ALA A 21 -25.65 -12.36 6.84
N ILE A 22 -25.29 -13.13 5.80
CA ILE A 22 -23.89 -13.29 5.39
C ILE A 22 -23.32 -11.96 4.89
N ALA A 23 -24.06 -11.23 4.03
CA ALA A 23 -23.63 -9.95 3.48
C ALA A 23 -23.39 -8.89 4.57
N VAL A 24 -24.23 -8.83 5.61
CA VAL A 24 -24.03 -7.92 6.75
C VAL A 24 -22.72 -8.22 7.49
N SER A 25 -22.35 -9.50 7.66
CA SER A 25 -21.08 -9.86 8.30
C SER A 25 -19.85 -9.43 7.47
N LEU A 26 -19.95 -9.51 6.14
CA LEU A 26 -18.87 -9.12 5.22
C LEU A 26 -18.64 -7.60 5.19
N LEU A 27 -19.67 -6.79 5.45
CA LEU A 27 -19.52 -5.33 5.50
C LEU A 27 -18.53 -4.86 6.57
N PHE A 28 -18.42 -5.58 7.69
CA PHE A 28 -17.40 -5.28 8.70
C PHE A 28 -15.99 -5.50 8.15
N VAL A 29 -15.81 -6.56 7.36
CA VAL A 29 -14.55 -6.88 6.68
C VAL A 29 -14.23 -5.85 5.59
N LEU A 30 -15.23 -5.41 4.82
CA LEU A 30 -15.05 -4.34 3.83
C LEU A 30 -14.61 -3.01 4.48
N PHE A 31 -15.11 -2.70 5.67
CA PHE A 31 -14.70 -1.48 6.35
C PHE A 31 -13.23 -1.52 6.77
N SER A 32 -12.76 -2.65 7.31
CA SER A 32 -11.34 -2.81 7.66
C SER A 32 -10.43 -2.87 6.44
N TYR A 33 -10.91 -3.45 5.33
CA TYR A 33 -10.22 -3.50 4.04
C TYR A 33 -9.77 -2.11 3.54
N GLN A 34 -10.62 -1.09 3.73
CA GLN A 34 -10.37 0.24 3.20
C GLN A 34 -9.07 0.88 3.74
N PHE A 35 -8.69 0.58 4.99
CA PHE A 35 -7.45 1.10 5.58
C PHE A 35 -6.20 0.48 4.94
N GLY A 36 -6.20 -0.84 4.75
CA GLY A 36 -5.09 -1.55 4.12
C GLY A 36 -4.93 -1.13 2.66
N ASP A 37 -6.05 -1.04 1.93
CA ASP A 37 -6.07 -0.63 0.53
C ASP A 37 -5.57 0.81 0.34
N GLY A 38 -6.02 1.75 1.18
CA GLY A 38 -5.56 3.14 1.15
C GLY A 38 -4.05 3.28 1.43
N LEU A 39 -3.54 2.58 2.46
CA LEU A 39 -2.12 2.60 2.79
C LEU A 39 -1.28 2.07 1.63
N GLN A 40 -1.69 0.94 1.08
CA GLN A 40 -0.96 0.27 0.02
C GLN A 40 -0.98 1.07 -1.29
N LEU A 41 -2.13 1.65 -1.69
CA LEU A 41 -2.24 2.48 -2.88
C LEU A 41 -1.36 3.73 -2.78
N CYS A 42 -1.39 4.43 -1.65
CA CYS A 42 -0.62 5.66 -1.45
C CYS A 42 0.88 5.41 -1.61
N PHE A 43 1.44 4.40 -0.94
CA PHE A 43 2.87 4.10 -1.06
C PHE A 43 3.24 3.48 -2.41
N CYS A 44 2.39 2.62 -2.97
CA CYS A 44 2.62 2.04 -4.29
C CYS A 44 2.74 3.15 -5.35
N ASN A 45 1.83 4.13 -5.33
CA ASN A 45 1.87 5.28 -6.25
C ASN A 45 3.10 6.17 -6.00
N ALA A 46 3.48 6.38 -4.73
CA ALA A 46 4.69 7.14 -4.39
C ALA A 46 5.97 6.46 -4.91
N LEU A 47 6.13 5.15 -4.74
CA LEU A 47 7.30 4.41 -5.23
C LEU A 47 7.32 4.34 -6.77
N ARG A 48 6.15 4.20 -7.42
CA ARG A 48 6.02 4.27 -8.88
C ARG A 48 6.44 5.64 -9.42
N GLY A 49 6.16 6.73 -8.69
CA GLY A 49 6.62 8.08 -9.03
C GLY A 49 8.14 8.23 -9.01
N ILE A 50 8.85 7.44 -8.19
CA ILE A 50 10.32 7.40 -8.11
C ILE A 50 10.90 6.39 -9.15
N GLN A 51 10.06 5.80 -10.00
CA GLN A 51 10.38 4.76 -10.99
C GLN A 51 11.01 3.46 -10.41
N ASP A 52 10.98 3.24 -9.09
CA ASP A 52 11.52 2.03 -8.47
C ASP A 52 10.44 0.95 -8.24
N VAL A 53 10.04 0.26 -9.32
CA VAL A 53 8.91 -0.69 -9.34
C VAL A 53 9.27 -2.16 -9.12
N LYS A 54 10.53 -2.54 -9.38
CA LYS A 54 11.01 -3.93 -9.20
C LYS A 54 10.80 -4.47 -7.78
N PRO A 55 11.18 -3.75 -6.70
CA PRO A 55 10.97 -4.25 -5.34
C PRO A 55 9.49 -4.27 -4.92
N ILE A 56 8.65 -3.38 -5.50
CA ILE A 56 7.21 -3.34 -5.22
C ILE A 56 6.57 -4.66 -5.59
N MET A 57 6.86 -5.16 -6.80
CA MET A 57 6.20 -6.36 -7.32
C MET A 57 6.56 -7.62 -6.50
N ALA A 58 7.82 -7.75 -6.08
CA ALA A 58 8.27 -8.86 -5.25
C ALA A 58 7.61 -8.84 -3.86
N MET A 59 7.53 -7.68 -3.22
CA MET A 59 6.87 -7.52 -1.92
C MET A 59 5.35 -7.78 -2.02
N ALA A 60 4.70 -7.33 -3.09
CA ALA A 60 3.30 -7.64 -3.36
C ALA A 60 3.06 -9.16 -3.42
N PHE A 61 3.91 -9.84 -4.19
CA PHE A 61 3.80 -11.28 -4.39
C PHE A 61 3.93 -12.03 -3.06
N VAL A 62 4.94 -11.69 -2.24
CA VAL A 62 5.15 -12.32 -0.93
C VAL A 62 3.98 -12.05 0.00
N SER A 63 3.51 -10.81 0.13
CA SER A 63 2.39 -10.51 1.02
C SER A 63 1.11 -11.23 0.63
N TYR A 64 0.78 -11.31 -0.66
CA TYR A 64 -0.46 -11.95 -1.08
C TYR A 64 -0.37 -13.48 -1.09
N TYR A 65 0.70 -14.06 -1.61
CA TYR A 65 0.81 -15.52 -1.70
C TYR A 65 1.25 -16.17 -0.39
N VAL A 66 2.23 -15.59 0.29
CA VAL A 66 2.84 -16.21 1.49
C VAL A 66 2.07 -15.86 2.75
N ILE A 67 1.41 -14.71 2.81
CA ILE A 67 0.73 -14.26 4.04
C ILE A 67 -0.79 -14.31 3.88
N ALA A 68 -1.35 -13.74 2.81
CA ALA A 68 -2.81 -13.66 2.67
C ALA A 68 -3.45 -15.05 2.46
N ILE A 69 -2.87 -15.93 1.64
CA ILE A 69 -3.42 -17.27 1.40
C ILE A 69 -3.42 -18.13 2.69
N PRO A 70 -2.30 -18.26 3.44
CA PRO A 70 -2.32 -19.04 4.68
C PRO A 70 -3.21 -18.42 5.75
N ALA A 71 -3.27 -17.08 5.84
CA ALA A 71 -4.17 -16.40 6.76
C ALA A 71 -5.64 -16.68 6.42
N ALA A 72 -6.02 -16.60 5.14
CA ALA A 72 -7.37 -16.94 4.68
C ALA A 72 -7.73 -18.41 4.95
N TRP A 73 -6.78 -19.32 4.75
CA TRP A 73 -6.98 -20.74 5.05
C TRP A 73 -7.15 -21.00 6.56
N LEU A 74 -6.31 -20.39 7.39
CA LEU A 74 -6.43 -20.50 8.85
C LEU A 74 -7.76 -19.94 9.37
N LEU A 75 -8.15 -18.75 8.93
CA LEU A 75 -9.37 -18.09 9.39
C LEU A 75 -10.63 -18.74 8.81
N GLY A 76 -10.59 -19.20 7.56
CA GLY A 76 -11.73 -19.88 6.93
C GLY A 76 -11.98 -21.26 7.51
N PHE A 77 -10.95 -22.12 7.56
CA PHE A 77 -11.11 -23.52 7.92
C PHE A 77 -10.91 -23.81 9.40
N LYS A 78 -9.90 -23.19 10.06
CA LYS A 78 -9.56 -23.51 11.45
C LYS A 78 -10.42 -22.74 12.46
N ALA A 79 -10.80 -21.51 12.16
CA ALA A 79 -11.70 -20.73 13.01
C ALA A 79 -13.20 -20.98 12.70
N GLY A 80 -13.52 -21.77 11.68
CA GLY A 80 -14.91 -22.12 11.32
C GLY A 80 -15.75 -20.92 10.84
N LEU A 81 -15.13 -19.79 10.51
CA LEU A 81 -15.81 -18.56 10.08
C LEU A 81 -16.29 -18.64 8.62
N GLY A 82 -16.02 -19.75 7.91
CA GLY A 82 -16.47 -20.00 6.56
C GLY A 82 -16.05 -18.89 5.60
N VAL A 83 -17.02 -18.34 4.85
CA VAL A 83 -16.80 -17.26 3.87
C VAL A 83 -16.20 -16.02 4.53
N THR A 84 -16.70 -15.59 5.69
CA THR A 84 -16.22 -14.38 6.37
C THR A 84 -14.75 -14.50 6.78
N GLY A 85 -14.30 -15.70 7.16
CA GLY A 85 -12.90 -15.98 7.48
C GLY A 85 -11.96 -15.86 6.27
N ILE A 86 -12.41 -16.31 5.09
CA ILE A 86 -11.66 -16.15 3.84
C ILE A 86 -11.50 -14.66 3.50
N TRP A 87 -12.58 -13.90 3.63
CA TRP A 87 -12.57 -12.46 3.34
C TRP A 87 -11.68 -11.66 4.32
N MET A 88 -11.56 -12.11 5.56
CA MET A 88 -10.65 -11.50 6.56
C MET A 88 -9.16 -11.68 6.22
N GLY A 89 -8.80 -12.63 5.35
CA GLY A 89 -7.41 -12.79 4.88
C GLY A 89 -6.91 -11.62 4.02
N PHE A 90 -7.81 -10.97 3.26
CA PHE A 90 -7.46 -9.83 2.41
C PHE A 90 -6.94 -8.61 3.18
N PRO A 91 -7.67 -8.05 4.18
CA PRO A 91 -7.17 -6.90 4.93
C PRO A 91 -5.85 -7.19 5.64
N ILE A 92 -5.62 -8.41 6.12
CA ILE A 92 -4.34 -8.82 6.71
C ILE A 92 -3.21 -8.76 5.67
N GLY A 93 -3.45 -9.32 4.48
CA GLY A 93 -2.49 -9.30 3.37
C GLY A 93 -2.16 -7.87 2.91
N LEU A 94 -3.18 -7.04 2.70
CA LEU A 94 -3.04 -5.64 2.26
C LEU A 94 -2.32 -4.79 3.29
N THR A 95 -2.70 -4.91 4.57
CA THR A 95 -2.06 -4.15 5.65
C THR A 95 -0.58 -4.53 5.75
N THR A 96 -0.25 -5.82 5.61
CA THR A 96 1.14 -6.28 5.62
C THR A 96 1.94 -5.76 4.42
N ALA A 97 1.36 -5.80 3.21
CA ALA A 97 1.96 -5.21 2.01
C ALA A 97 2.18 -3.69 2.17
N GLY A 98 1.19 -2.97 2.70
CA GLY A 98 1.29 -1.53 3.00
C GLY A 98 2.41 -1.20 3.99
N ILE A 99 2.59 -2.02 5.03
CA ILE A 99 3.72 -1.87 5.98
C ILE A 99 5.06 -2.10 5.29
N PHE A 100 5.19 -3.14 4.45
CA PHE A 100 6.43 -3.35 3.70
C PHE A 100 6.77 -2.18 2.77
N TYR A 101 5.77 -1.65 2.06
CA TYR A 101 5.97 -0.47 1.22
C TYR A 101 6.31 0.77 2.02
N PHE A 102 5.70 0.99 3.18
CA PHE A 102 6.04 2.10 4.07
C PHE A 102 7.51 2.05 4.52
N ILE A 103 7.97 0.87 4.96
CA ILE A 103 9.36 0.68 5.38
C ILE A 103 10.30 0.93 4.20
N ARG A 104 9.98 0.43 3.01
CA ARG A 104 10.79 0.62 1.81
C ARG A 104 10.82 2.08 1.36
N PHE A 105 9.68 2.77 1.41
CA PHE A 105 9.56 4.19 1.13
C PHE A 105 10.47 5.00 2.04
N ARG A 106 10.38 4.80 3.36
CA ARG A 106 11.24 5.51 4.34
C ARG A 106 12.72 5.31 4.07
N ARG A 107 13.15 4.09 3.77
CA ARG A 107 14.56 3.79 3.42
C ARG A 107 14.98 4.51 2.14
N MET A 108 14.09 4.64 1.16
CA MET A 108 14.38 5.30 -0.11
C MET A 108 14.46 6.82 0.07
N THR A 109 13.52 7.41 0.81
CA THR A 109 13.52 8.84 1.12
C THR A 109 14.78 9.23 1.88
N ALA A 110 15.20 8.44 2.88
CA ALA A 110 16.45 8.70 3.61
C ALA A 110 17.69 8.72 2.69
N ARG A 111 17.79 7.76 1.76
CA ARG A 111 18.88 7.72 0.78
C ARG A 111 18.87 8.91 -0.18
N LEU A 112 17.69 9.35 -0.61
CA LEU A 112 17.55 10.53 -1.46
C LEU A 112 17.93 11.82 -0.71
N THR A 113 17.60 11.92 0.58
CA THR A 113 18.03 13.04 1.43
C THR A 113 19.55 13.05 1.59
N GLU A 114 20.18 11.90 1.85
CA GLU A 114 21.64 11.79 1.94
C GLU A 114 22.34 12.08 0.60
N ALA A 115 21.78 11.61 -0.52
CA ALA A 115 22.28 11.94 -1.85
C ALA A 115 22.10 13.43 -2.18
N GLY A 116 21.02 14.06 -1.73
CA GLY A 116 20.81 15.50 -1.83
C GLY A 116 21.80 16.31 -0.98
N ILE A 117 22.18 15.81 0.20
CA ILE A 117 23.27 16.37 1.02
C ILE A 117 24.62 16.21 0.30
N SER A 118 24.82 15.11 -0.45
CA SER A 118 26.02 14.89 -1.28
C SER A 118 26.07 15.72 -2.57
N SER A 119 25.02 16.51 -2.87
CA SER A 119 25.10 17.60 -3.83
C SER A 119 25.30 18.92 -3.06
N PRO A 120 26.54 19.26 -2.64
CA PRO A 120 26.85 20.60 -2.18
C PRO A 120 26.70 21.54 -3.38
N HIS A 121 25.51 22.09 -3.62
CA HIS A 121 25.49 23.30 -4.41
C HIS A 121 26.05 24.41 -3.52
N ALA A 122 27.24 24.89 -3.91
CA ALA A 122 27.89 26.11 -3.44
C ALA A 122 28.61 26.09 -2.08
N GLN A 123 29.77 25.44 -2.01
CA GLN A 123 30.91 26.09 -1.36
C GLN A 123 31.79 26.73 -2.43
N GLY A 124 31.82 28.07 -2.41
CA GLY A 124 32.85 28.90 -3.02
C GLY A 124 32.71 29.13 -4.51
N HIS A 125 32.28 30.33 -4.91
CA HIS A 125 33.24 31.32 -5.39
C HIS A 125 32.52 32.65 -5.53
N GLY A 126 32.96 33.65 -4.76
CA GLY A 126 32.73 35.03 -5.14
C GLY A 126 33.29 35.20 -6.56
N CYS A 127 32.44 35.70 -7.46
CA CYS A 127 32.91 36.27 -8.71
C CYS A 127 33.67 37.56 -8.38
N THR A 128 34.95 37.42 -8.04
CA THR A 128 35.94 38.46 -8.25
C THR A 128 36.89 37.94 -9.34
N ASP A 129 36.75 38.57 -10.51
CA ASP A 129 37.76 38.77 -11.57
C ASP A 129 38.16 37.60 -12.50
N GLY A 130 37.77 37.71 -13.80
CA GLY A 130 38.41 37.01 -14.93
C GLY A 130 37.47 36.54 -16.06
N PRO A 131 37.75 36.81 -17.36
CA PRO A 131 36.80 36.60 -18.47
C PRO A 131 36.90 35.20 -19.13
N THR A 132 37.04 34.13 -18.36
CA THR A 132 37.11 32.77 -18.93
C THR A 132 36.49 31.74 -18.00
N CYS A 133 35.23 31.40 -18.24
CA CYS A 133 34.62 30.22 -17.64
C CYS A 133 33.98 29.36 -18.74
N SER A 134 34.79 28.45 -19.28
CA SER A 134 34.37 27.35 -20.15
C SER A 134 34.55 26.06 -19.36
N CYS A 135 33.44 25.45 -18.91
CA CYS A 135 33.37 24.08 -18.38
C CYS A 135 31.89 23.81 -18.04
N ALA A 136 31.26 22.68 -18.32
CA ALA A 136 31.53 21.51 -19.13
C ALA A 136 30.16 20.82 -19.20
N ARG A 137 29.61 20.66 -20.41
CA ARG A 137 28.33 19.98 -20.66
C ARG A 137 28.58 18.47 -20.47
N LYS A 138 28.03 17.87 -19.42
CA LYS A 138 28.12 16.41 -19.20
C LYS A 138 27.24 15.66 -20.22
N PRO A 139 27.67 14.46 -20.69
CA PRO A 139 26.82 13.55 -21.47
C PRO A 139 25.72 12.90 -20.62
#